data_AF-A0AB33KXD3-F1
#
_entry.id   AF-A0AB33KXD3-F1
#
_cell.length_a   1.000
_cell.length_b   1.000
_cell.length_c   1.000
_cell.angle_alpha   90.00
_cell.angle_beta   90.00
_cell.angle_gamma   90.00
#
_symmetry.space_group_name_H-M   'P 1'
#
loop_
_entity.id
_entity.type
_entity.pdbx_description
1 polymer ?
#
loop_
_entity_poly.entity_id
_entity_poly.type
_entity_poly.pdbx_seq_one_letter_code
_entity_poly.pdbx_strand_id
1 'polypeptide(L)'
;MDALLDLPNSRPLVNGEERDALGDPAEGRRWAREHGGDGSLAELVLLREARDVLRDVVCGKSSPAASGPLFAVAAFADAAAEADRGRRPGPSRAMPSAWTRRWA
;
A
#
# COMPACT_ATOMS: atom_id res chain seq x y z
N MET A 1 7.61 -1.77 -15.16
CA MET A 1 7.21 -0.35 -15.25
C MET A 1 7.07 0.16 -13.82
N ASP A 2 7.10 1.47 -13.59
CA ASP A 2 7.09 2.03 -12.24
C ASP A 2 5.67 1.97 -11.66
N ALA A 3 5.49 1.22 -10.56
CA ALA A 3 4.19 0.99 -9.93
C ALA A 3 3.45 2.30 -9.58
N LEU A 4 4.18 3.39 -9.34
CA LEU A 4 3.61 4.71 -9.07
C LEU A 4 2.88 5.29 -10.30
N LEU A 5 3.42 5.06 -11.50
CA LEU A 5 2.84 5.51 -12.76
C LEU A 5 1.72 4.58 -13.25
N ASP A 6 1.81 3.29 -12.90
CA ASP A 6 0.83 2.29 -13.29
C ASP A 6 -0.46 2.37 -12.44
N LEU A 7 -0.34 2.82 -11.19
CA LEU A 7 -1.47 2.84 -10.26
C LEU A 7 -2.65 3.73 -10.71
N PRO A 8 -2.47 4.98 -11.19
CA PRO A 8 -3.55 5.78 -11.76
C PRO A 8 -4.18 5.13 -13.00
N ASN A 9 -3.43 4.30 -13.72
CA ASN A 9 -3.85 3.59 -14.92
C ASN A 9 -4.47 2.21 -14.61
N SER A 10 -4.71 1.88 -13.34
CA SER A 10 -5.44 0.66 -12.95
C SER A 10 -6.96 0.80 -13.07
N ARG A 11 -7.48 2.01 -13.31
CA ARG A 11 -8.90 2.28 -13.58
C ARG A 11 -9.14 3.07 -14.87
N PRO A 12 -8.69 2.57 -16.05
CA PRO A 12 -8.83 3.31 -17.30
C PRO A 12 -10.26 3.29 -17.83
N LEU A 13 -10.58 4.31 -18.62
CA LEU A 13 -11.73 4.27 -19.52
C LEU A 13 -11.27 3.65 -20.85
N VAL A 14 -11.79 2.48 -21.19
CA VAL A 14 -11.51 1.78 -22.44
C VAL A 14 -12.81 1.68 -23.22
N ASN A 15 -12.88 2.29 -24.40
CA ASN A 15 -14.10 2.36 -25.23
C ASN A 15 -15.32 2.95 -24.49
N GLY A 16 -15.09 3.89 -23.58
CA GLY A 16 -16.14 4.49 -22.76
C GLY A 16 -16.58 3.65 -21.55
N GLU A 17 -16.06 2.43 -21.41
CA GLU A 17 -16.30 1.59 -20.24
C GLU A 17 -15.15 1.71 -19.25
N GLU A 18 -15.48 1.86 -17.98
CA GLU A 18 -14.48 1.86 -16.91
C GLU A 18 -14.08 0.42 -16.58
N ARG A 19 -12.78 0.15 -16.66
CA ARG A 19 -12.21 -1.13 -16.24
C ARG A 19 -11.44 -0.91 -14.95
N ASP A 20 -11.82 -1.55 -13.86
CA ASP A 20 -11.14 -1.39 -12.57
C ASP A 20 -10.37 -2.67 -12.20
N ALA A 21 -9.06 -2.68 -12.47
CA ALA A 21 -8.16 -3.80 -12.15
C ALA A 21 -7.98 -4.02 -10.63
N LEU A 22 -8.32 -3.03 -9.81
CA LEU A 22 -8.32 -3.16 -8.35
C LEU A 22 -9.72 -3.39 -7.79
N GLY A 23 -10.78 -3.34 -8.61
CA GLY A 23 -12.16 -3.43 -8.14
C GLY A 23 -12.50 -4.82 -7.63
N ASP A 24 -12.10 -5.84 -8.38
CA ASP A 24 -12.22 -7.24 -7.96
C ASP A 24 -11.08 -7.65 -6.99
N PRO A 25 -11.38 -8.31 -5.86
CA PRO A 25 -10.36 -8.73 -4.91
C PRO A 25 -9.37 -9.79 -5.41
N ALA A 26 -9.67 -10.58 -6.44
CA ALA A 26 -8.71 -11.54 -7.00
C ALA A 26 -7.80 -10.85 -8.02
N GLU A 27 -8.38 -10.05 -8.92
CA GLU A 27 -7.63 -9.26 -9.91
C GLU A 27 -6.71 -8.23 -9.25
N GLY A 28 -7.20 -7.52 -8.23
CA GLY A 28 -6.38 -6.53 -7.55
C GLY A 28 -5.16 -7.12 -6.85
N ARG A 29 -5.27 -8.34 -6.28
CA ARG A 29 -4.13 -9.01 -5.64
C ARG A 29 -3.11 -9.46 -6.66
N ARG A 30 -3.60 -9.91 -7.82
CA ARG A 30 -2.73 -10.25 -8.95
C ARG A 30 -1.99 -8.99 -9.42
N TRP A 31 -2.71 -7.88 -9.60
CA TRP A 31 -2.11 -6.59 -9.94
C TRP A 31 -1.03 -6.19 -8.93
N ALA A 32 -1.34 -6.22 -7.63
CA ALA A 32 -0.38 -5.86 -6.58
C ALA A 32 0.92 -6.68 -6.67
N ARG A 33 0.80 -8.00 -6.83
CA ARG A 33 1.96 -8.90 -6.96
C ARG A 33 2.76 -8.69 -8.24
N GLU A 34 2.09 -8.42 -9.36
CA GLU A 34 2.75 -8.08 -10.63
C GLU A 34 3.57 -6.79 -10.51
N HIS A 35 3.23 -5.92 -9.56
CA HIS A 35 3.92 -4.65 -9.26
C HIS A 35 4.80 -4.72 -7.99
N GLY A 36 5.08 -5.93 -7.47
CA GLY A 36 6.01 -6.16 -6.36
C GLY A 36 5.42 -6.14 -4.95
N GLY A 37 4.10 -5.97 -4.82
CA GLY A 37 3.35 -6.06 -3.58
C GLY A 37 3.09 -7.48 -3.08
N ASP A 38 2.52 -7.63 -1.88
CA ASP A 38 2.22 -8.93 -1.27
C ASP A 38 0.84 -9.51 -1.69
N GLY A 39 -0.04 -8.66 -2.20
CA GLY A 39 -1.41 -8.99 -2.57
C GLY A 39 -2.32 -9.24 -1.36
N SER A 40 -2.04 -8.59 -0.22
CA SER A 40 -2.89 -8.61 0.96
C SER A 40 -4.13 -7.73 0.74
N LEU A 41 -5.18 -7.99 1.53
CA LEU A 41 -6.38 -7.14 1.50
C LEU A 41 -6.10 -5.73 2.01
N ALA A 42 -5.21 -5.60 3.00
CA ALA A 42 -4.82 -4.31 3.55
C ALA A 42 -4.06 -3.47 2.51
N GLU A 43 -3.12 -4.09 1.78
CA GLU A 43 -2.44 -3.45 0.66
C GLU A 43 -3.45 -3.02 -0.43
N LEU A 44 -4.43 -3.86 -0.75
CA LEU A 44 -5.46 -3.54 -1.73
C LEU A 44 -6.26 -2.27 -1.40
N VAL A 45 -6.59 -2.08 -0.12
CA VAL A 45 -7.29 -0.88 0.37
C VAL A 45 -6.40 0.34 0.17
N LEU A 46 -5.14 0.27 0.59
CA LEU A 46 -4.17 1.35 0.43
C LEU A 46 -3.92 1.71 -1.03
N LEU A 47 -3.83 0.72 -1.93
CA LEU A 47 -3.66 0.94 -3.37
C LEU A 47 -4.85 1.69 -3.97
N ARG A 48 -6.08 1.36 -3.56
CA ARG A 48 -7.28 2.06 -4.04
C ARG A 48 -7.32 3.51 -3.55
N GLU A 49 -7.02 3.74 -2.28
CA GLU A 49 -6.94 5.10 -1.72
C GLU A 49 -5.83 5.93 -2.40
N ALA A 50 -4.65 5.33 -2.59
CA ALA A 50 -3.54 5.97 -3.28
C ALA A 50 -3.85 6.28 -4.74
N ARG A 51 -4.52 5.37 -5.45
CA ARG A 51 -4.99 5.61 -6.82
C ARG A 51 -5.90 6.82 -6.89
N ASP A 52 -6.89 6.90 -6.01
CA ASP A 52 -7.90 7.96 -6.08
C ASP A 52 -7.26 9.33 -5.81
N VAL A 53 -6.36 9.42 -4.81
CA VAL A 53 -5.58 10.64 -4.54
C VAL A 53 -4.66 11.01 -5.70
N LEU A 54 -3.92 10.05 -6.26
CA LEU A 54 -3.03 10.31 -7.39
C LEU A 54 -3.80 10.74 -8.64
N ARG A 55 -4.97 10.14 -8.89
CA ARG A 55 -5.85 10.54 -10.00
C ARG A 55 -6.31 11.98 -9.84
N ASP A 56 -6.68 12.40 -8.65
CA ASP A 56 -7.07 13.79 -8.38
C ASP A 56 -5.91 14.76 -8.57
N VAL A 57 -4.69 14.39 -8.16
CA VAL A 57 -3.49 15.21 -8.41
C VAL A 57 -3.21 15.34 -9.91
N VAL A 58 -3.18 14.22 -10.65
CA VAL A 58 -2.92 14.21 -12.11
C VAL A 58 -4.00 14.95 -12.88
N CYS A 59 -5.26 14.90 -12.43
CA CYS A 59 -6.36 15.65 -13.03
C CYS A 59 -6.39 17.14 -12.60
N GLY A 60 -5.45 17.59 -11.75
CA GLY A 60 -5.40 18.97 -11.26
C GLY A 60 -6.49 19.33 -10.24
N LYS A 61 -7.17 18.33 -9.67
CA LYS A 61 -8.23 18.50 -8.66
C LYS A 61 -7.69 18.63 -7.24
N SER A 62 -6.46 18.13 -7.01
CA SER A 62 -5.77 18.17 -5.71
C SER A 62 -4.31 18.58 -5.86
N SER A 63 -3.74 19.16 -4.79
CA SER A 63 -2.31 19.45 -4.71
C SER A 63 -1.50 18.16 -4.50
N PRO A 64 -0.28 18.04 -5.05
CA PRO A 64 0.63 16.91 -4.77
C PRO A 64 0.89 16.69 -3.29
N ALA A 65 0.75 17.70 -2.43
CA ALA A 65 0.88 17.55 -0.99
C ALA A 65 -0.16 16.58 -0.38
N ALA A 66 -1.30 16.36 -1.05
CA ALA A 66 -2.36 15.47 -0.58
C ALA A 66 -1.95 13.99 -0.55
N SER A 67 -0.93 13.56 -1.31
CA SER A 67 -0.44 12.17 -1.30
C SER A 67 0.56 11.87 -0.18
N GLY A 68 1.04 12.90 0.54
CA GLY A 68 2.04 12.75 1.60
C GLY A 68 1.68 11.73 2.70
N PRO A 69 0.46 11.74 3.25
CA PRO A 69 0.04 10.79 4.28
C PRO A 69 0.08 9.32 3.81
N LEU A 70 -0.31 9.06 2.55
CA LEU A 70 -0.36 7.71 1.99
C LEU A 70 1.05 7.13 1.78
N PHE A 71 1.99 7.95 1.29
CA PHE A 71 3.38 7.52 1.15
C PHE A 71 4.05 7.29 2.51
N ALA A 72 3.69 8.06 3.54
CA ALA A 72 4.18 7.83 4.89
C ALA A 72 3.72 6.46 5.43
N VAL A 73 2.45 6.09 5.24
CA VAL A 73 1.91 4.79 5.66
C VAL A 73 2.62 3.62 4.95
N ALA A 74 2.85 3.73 3.63
CA ALA A 74 3.58 2.72 2.88
C ALA A 74 5.02 2.54 3.39
N ALA A 75 5.72 3.64 3.69
CA ALA A 75 7.08 3.58 4.24
C ALA A 75 7.12 2.91 5.63
N PHE A 76 6.10 3.11 6.47
CA PHE A 76 6.00 2.41 7.76
C PHE A 76 5.71 0.91 7.61
N ALA A 77 4.89 0.51 6.64
CA ALA A 77 4.61 -0.89 6.37
C ALA A 77 5.87 -1.66 5.93
N ASP A 78 6.68 -1.04 5.06
CA ASP A 78 7.95 -1.62 4.61
C ASP A 78 8.95 -1.77 5.77
N ALA A 79 9.09 -0.73 6.61
CA ALA A 79 9.94 -0.78 7.80
C ALA A 79 9.47 -1.84 8.82
N ALA A 80 8.16 -2.05 8.96
CA ALA A 80 7.60 -3.10 9.82
C ALA A 80 7.86 -4.51 9.27
N ALA A 81 7.75 -4.70 7.95
CA ALA A 81 8.07 -5.96 7.28
C ALA A 81 9.56 -6.31 7.40
N GLU A 82 10.45 -5.33 7.26
CA GLU A 82 11.90 -5.53 7.45
C GLU A 82 12.25 -5.89 8.91
N ALA A 83 11.60 -5.25 9.88
CA ALA A 83 11.76 -5.57 11.30
C ALA A 83 11.28 -7.00 11.66
N ASP A 84 10.29 -7.52 10.93
CA ASP A 84 9.84 -8.91 11.09
C ASP A 84 10.81 -9.93 10.45
N ARG A 85 11.37 -9.61 9.27
CA ARG A 85 12.37 -10.43 8.58
C ARG A 85 13.66 -10.61 9.39
N GLY A 86 14.04 -9.64 10.22
CA GLY A 86 15.16 -9.72 11.16
C GLY A 86 14.91 -10.64 12.38
N ARG A 87 13.65 -10.98 12.68
CA ARG A 87 13.27 -11.93 13.74
C ARG A 87 13.26 -13.36 13.18
N ARG A 88 14.44 -13.99 13.07
CA ARG A 88 14.48 -15.46 13.11
C ARG A 88 13.87 -15.94 14.44
N PRO A 89 13.04 -17.00 14.46
CA PRO A 89 12.60 -17.59 15.72
C PRO A 89 13.78 -18.36 16.35
N GLY A 90 14.61 -17.65 17.11
CA GLY A 90 15.41 -18.26 18.17
C GLY A 90 14.51 -18.60 19.36
N PRO A 91 14.82 -19.64 20.16
CA PRO A 91 13.93 -20.07 21.24
C PRO A 91 13.64 -18.91 22.19
N SER A 92 12.35 -18.77 22.49
CA SER A 92 11.71 -17.73 23.30
C SER A 92 12.64 -17.08 24.32
N ARG A 93 12.99 -15.81 24.08
CA ARG A 93 13.63 -14.96 25.08
C ARG A 93 12.58 -13.94 25.54
N ALA A 94 12.22 -14.03 26.81
CA ALA A 94 11.24 -13.15 27.46
C ALA A 94 11.54 -11.66 27.20
N MET A 95 10.47 -10.87 27.02
CA MET A 95 10.57 -9.43 26.74
C MET A 95 11.32 -8.67 27.86
N PRO A 96 12.21 -7.73 27.51
CA PRO A 96 12.82 -6.83 28.49
C PRO A 96 11.81 -5.88 29.13
N SER A 97 11.89 -5.72 30.44
CA SER A 97 11.02 -4.93 31.32
C SER A 97 10.98 -3.41 31.06
N ALA A 98 11.71 -2.91 30.06
CA ALA A 98 11.74 -1.49 29.70
C ALA A 98 10.51 -1.04 28.87
N TRP A 99 9.76 -1.97 28.28
CA TRP A 99 8.69 -1.66 27.32
C TRP A 99 7.27 -1.61 27.90
N THR A 100 7.07 -1.96 29.18
CA THR A 100 5.75 -2.01 29.82
C THR A 100 5.19 -0.66 30.29
N ARG A 101 5.92 0.45 30.17
CA ARG A 101 5.52 1.75 30.74
C ARG A 101 4.95 2.79 29.78
N ARG A 102 4.69 2.45 28.51
CA ARG A 102 4.11 3.40 27.53
C ARG A 102 2.61 3.18 27.26
N TRP A 103 2.00 2.14 27.84
CA TRP A 103 0.57 1.81 27.68
C TRP A 103 -0.03 1.31 29.02
N ALA A 104 0.14 2.13 30.06
CA ALA A 104 -0.63 2.05 31.30
C ALA A 104 -1.41 3.35 31.47
#